data_AF-A0A1J5MY87-F1
#
_entry.id   AF-A0A1J5MY87-F1
#
_cell.length_a   1.000
_cell.length_b   1.000
_cell.length_c   1.000
_cell.angle_alpha   90.00
_cell.angle_beta   90.00
_cell.angle_gamma   90.00
#
_symmetry.space_group_name_H-M   'P 1'
#
loop_
_entity.id
_entity.type
_entity.pdbx_description
1 polymer ?
#
loop_
_entity_poly.entity_id
_entity_poly.type
_entity_poly.pdbx_seq_one_letter_code
_entity_poly.pdbx_strand_id
1 'polypeptide(L)'
;MTRDDSNYLDALSEVSDQSKASIGVASVPLGLILVQLGYLANVESTWLKVFATTGVVTLFIATLLAWTMAMTIQATYAMELYRRDGNESVKGQDFAKWILSLAKDSTAYTEQYALNISQGLVWPFWVLCSFGYLSLFILVLSIIWQSPSEVTSLTPAAK
;
A
#
# COMPACT_ATOMS: atom_id res chain seq x y z
N MET A 1 28.98 -20.31 13.62
CA MET A 1 27.73 -19.62 13.23
C MET A 1 27.98 -19.02 11.87
N THR A 2 27.46 -19.63 10.80
CA THR A 2 27.88 -19.24 9.42
C THR A 2 26.91 -19.64 8.31
N ARG A 3 25.97 -20.58 8.51
CA ARG A 3 25.09 -21.07 7.43
C ARG A 3 23.58 -20.84 7.66
N ASP A 4 23.13 -20.76 8.91
CA ASP A 4 21.75 -20.37 9.23
C ASP A 4 21.54 -18.85 9.09
N ASP A 5 22.54 -18.05 9.47
CA ASP A 5 22.47 -16.57 9.40
C ASP A 5 22.49 -16.05 7.95
N SER A 6 23.13 -16.78 7.02
CA SER A 6 23.11 -16.41 5.58
C SER A 6 21.72 -16.63 4.98
N ASN A 7 21.08 -17.76 5.29
CA ASN A 7 19.73 -18.04 4.82
C ASN A 7 18.71 -17.03 5.38
N TYR A 8 18.92 -16.56 6.61
CA TYR A 8 18.08 -15.54 7.24
C TYR A 8 18.20 -14.17 6.56
N LEU A 9 19.42 -13.72 6.24
CA LEU A 9 19.63 -12.46 5.54
C LEU A 9 19.14 -12.50 4.09
N ASP A 10 19.29 -13.62 3.40
CA ASP A 10 18.74 -13.82 2.06
C ASP A 10 17.20 -13.76 2.09
N ALA A 11 16.58 -14.40 3.08
CA ALA A 11 15.12 -14.31 3.30
C ALA A 11 14.65 -12.89 3.63
N LEU A 12 15.38 -12.15 4.49
CA LEU A 12 15.06 -10.74 4.78
C LEU A 12 15.21 -9.84 3.56
N SER A 13 16.22 -10.08 2.72
CA SER A 13 16.40 -9.36 1.45
C SER A 13 15.23 -9.62 0.51
N GLU A 14 14.84 -10.88 0.36
CA GLU A 14 13.69 -11.27 -0.47
C GLU A 14 12.39 -10.65 0.04
N VAL A 15 12.15 -10.70 1.35
CA VAL A 15 10.97 -10.08 1.98
C VAL A 15 10.98 -8.56 1.83
N SER A 16 12.17 -7.92 1.85
CA SER A 16 12.30 -6.48 1.58
C SER A 16 11.89 -6.13 0.16
N ASP A 17 12.30 -6.93 -0.82
CA ASP A 17 11.96 -6.71 -2.23
C ASP A 17 10.47 -7.01 -2.51
N GLN A 18 9.90 -8.06 -1.90
CA GLN A 18 8.45 -8.32 -1.93
C GLN A 18 7.64 -7.18 -1.31
N SER A 19 8.15 -6.56 -0.24
CA SER A 19 7.50 -5.41 0.40
C SER A 19 7.51 -4.17 -0.49
N LYS A 20 8.60 -3.93 -1.24
CA LYS A 20 8.64 -2.88 -2.27
C LYS A 20 7.63 -3.15 -3.39
N ALA A 21 7.51 -4.40 -3.82
CA ALA A 21 6.51 -4.79 -4.82
C ALA A 21 5.07 -4.56 -4.32
N SER A 22 4.80 -4.80 -3.03
CA SER A 22 3.49 -4.55 -2.41
C SER A 22 3.08 -3.07 -2.41
N ILE A 23 4.06 -2.16 -2.28
CA ILE A 23 3.82 -0.71 -2.47
C ILE A 23 3.36 -0.44 -3.91
N GLY A 24 4.00 -1.08 -4.91
CA GLY A 24 3.61 -0.96 -6.32
C GLY A 24 2.17 -1.42 -6.56
N VAL A 25 1.79 -2.56 -6.00
CA VAL A 25 0.43 -3.11 -6.10
C VAL A 25 -0.60 -2.11 -5.55
N ALA A 26 -0.35 -1.54 -4.37
CA ALA A 26 -1.29 -0.59 -3.76
C ALA A 26 -1.31 0.80 -4.45
N SER A 27 -0.16 1.28 -4.94
CA SER A 27 0.02 2.65 -5.45
C SER A 27 -0.30 2.84 -6.94
N VAL A 28 -0.15 1.81 -7.78
CA VAL A 28 -0.45 1.91 -9.22
C VAL A 28 -1.93 2.24 -9.49
N PRO A 29 -2.91 1.56 -8.86
CA PRO A 29 -4.32 1.89 -9.05
C PRO A 29 -4.66 3.29 -8.55
N LEU A 30 -4.02 3.77 -7.47
CA LEU A 30 -4.11 5.15 -7.02
C LEU A 30 -3.68 6.14 -8.10
N GLY A 31 -2.50 5.92 -8.70
CA GLY A 31 -2.01 6.77 -9.79
C GLY A 31 -2.99 6.85 -10.96
N LEU A 32 -3.57 5.71 -11.34
CA LEU A 32 -4.59 5.66 -12.39
C LEU A 32 -5.85 6.46 -12.03
N ILE A 33 -6.35 6.35 -10.79
CA ILE A 33 -7.53 7.12 -10.36
C ILE A 33 -7.23 8.61 -10.29
N LEU A 34 -6.05 8.98 -9.77
CA LEU A 34 -5.62 10.38 -9.67
C LEU A 34 -5.53 11.04 -11.04
N VAL A 35 -5.01 10.34 -12.05
CA VAL A 35 -4.98 10.82 -13.45
C VAL A 35 -6.40 11.04 -13.99
N GLN A 36 -7.37 10.22 -13.56
CA GLN A 36 -8.76 10.32 -14.00
C GLN A 36 -9.65 11.22 -13.12
N LEU A 37 -9.08 11.95 -12.15
CA LEU A 37 -9.84 12.83 -11.25
C LEU A 37 -10.68 13.88 -12.00
N GLY A 38 -10.15 14.44 -13.08
CA GLY A 38 -10.88 15.42 -13.90
C GLY A 38 -12.14 14.82 -14.53
N TYR A 39 -12.08 13.59 -15.00
CA TYR A 39 -13.25 12.86 -15.50
C TYR A 39 -14.21 12.51 -14.37
N LEU A 40 -13.70 12.02 -13.23
CA LEU A 40 -14.51 11.66 -12.06
C LEU A 40 -15.23 12.86 -11.43
N ALA A 41 -14.64 14.05 -11.46
CA ALA A 41 -15.28 15.28 -10.97
C ALA A 41 -16.54 15.64 -11.77
N ASN A 42 -16.51 15.38 -13.09
CA ASN A 42 -17.60 15.64 -14.02
C ASN A 42 -18.71 14.57 -13.99
N VAL A 43 -18.55 13.49 -13.23
CA VAL A 43 -19.59 12.46 -13.08
C VAL A 43 -20.75 13.00 -12.25
N GLU A 44 -21.96 13.03 -12.79
CA GLU A 44 -23.15 13.51 -12.08
C GLU A 44 -23.62 12.54 -10.98
N SER A 45 -23.36 11.25 -11.14
CA SER A 45 -23.75 10.23 -10.19
C SER A 45 -22.98 10.32 -8.87
N THR A 46 -23.70 10.67 -7.80
CA THR A 46 -23.17 10.69 -6.42
C THR A 46 -22.59 9.34 -6.00
N TRP A 47 -23.21 8.22 -6.40
CA TRP A 47 -22.73 6.88 -6.07
C TRP A 47 -21.35 6.58 -6.66
N LEU A 48 -21.12 6.97 -7.93
CA LEU A 48 -19.82 6.80 -8.58
C LEU A 48 -18.73 7.61 -7.89
N LYS A 49 -19.04 8.84 -7.45
CA LYS A 49 -18.12 9.68 -6.66
C LYS A 49 -17.77 9.03 -5.32
N VAL A 50 -18.74 8.42 -4.64
CA VAL A 50 -18.52 7.71 -3.37
C VAL A 50 -17.60 6.50 -3.57
N PHE A 51 -17.84 5.67 -4.60
CA PHE A 51 -16.96 4.52 -4.89
C PHE A 51 -15.55 4.95 -5.28
N ALA A 52 -15.41 5.99 -6.11
CA ALA A 52 -14.12 6.55 -6.47
C ALA A 52 -13.35 7.04 -5.24
N THR A 53 -14.01 7.85 -4.40
CA THR A 53 -13.40 8.42 -3.19
C THR A 53 -13.02 7.33 -2.21
N THR A 54 -13.90 6.35 -1.98
CA THR A 54 -13.63 5.22 -1.09
C THR A 54 -12.46 4.39 -1.60
N GLY A 55 -12.40 4.10 -2.90
CA GLY A 55 -11.29 3.40 -3.54
C GLY A 55 -9.96 4.14 -3.36
N VAL A 56 -9.94 5.45 -3.62
CA VAL A 56 -8.74 6.29 -3.41
C VAL A 56 -8.30 6.29 -1.96
N VAL A 57 -9.20 6.57 -1.02
CA VAL A 57 -8.87 6.70 0.40
C VAL A 57 -8.35 5.37 0.95
N THR A 58 -9.03 4.26 0.66
CA THR A 58 -8.64 2.94 1.16
C THR A 58 -7.30 2.48 0.60
N LEU A 59 -7.07 2.65 -0.70
CA LEU A 59 -5.77 2.33 -1.31
C LEU A 59 -4.65 3.27 -0.83
N PHE A 60 -4.96 4.54 -0.56
CA PHE A 60 -3.99 5.50 -0.02
C PHE A 60 -3.52 5.08 1.36
N ILE A 61 -4.46 4.76 2.25
CA ILE A 61 -4.13 4.24 3.59
C ILE A 61 -3.38 2.90 3.47
N ALA A 62 -3.80 2.00 2.59
CA ALA A 62 -3.10 0.74 2.36
C ALA A 62 -1.65 0.96 1.89
N THR A 63 -1.42 1.95 1.02
CA THR A 63 -0.08 2.32 0.56
C THR A 63 0.79 2.84 1.72
N LEU A 64 0.25 3.66 2.61
CA LEU A 64 0.96 4.12 3.82
C LEU A 64 1.32 2.96 4.75
N LEU A 65 0.41 1.99 4.92
CA LEU A 65 0.68 0.79 5.72
C LEU A 65 1.77 -0.08 5.08
N ALA A 66 1.72 -0.30 3.77
CA ALA A 66 2.77 -1.03 3.03
C ALA A 66 4.13 -0.34 3.17
N TRP A 67 4.16 0.99 3.10
CA TRP A 67 5.38 1.77 3.28
C TRP A 67 5.96 1.62 4.69
N THR A 68 5.09 1.64 5.70
CA THR A 68 5.47 1.43 7.11
C THR A 68 6.06 0.03 7.33
N MET A 69 5.44 -1.01 6.78
CA MET A 69 5.96 -2.38 6.84
C MET A 69 7.32 -2.50 6.12
N ALA A 70 7.45 -1.92 4.92
CA ALA A 70 8.70 -1.94 4.16
C ALA A 70 9.86 -1.26 4.91
N MET A 71 9.60 -0.11 5.56
CA MET A 71 10.61 0.57 6.39
C MET A 71 11.02 -0.28 7.60
N THR A 72 10.06 -0.97 8.21
CA THR A 72 10.31 -1.86 9.36
C THR A 72 11.21 -3.04 8.96
N ILE A 73 10.95 -3.65 7.81
CA ILE A 73 11.77 -4.74 7.26
C ILE A 73 13.17 -4.23 6.87
N GLN A 74 13.28 -3.05 6.25
CA GLN A 74 14.58 -2.46 5.90
C GLN A 74 15.41 -2.09 7.14
N ALA A 75 14.77 -1.57 8.20
CA ALA A 75 15.44 -1.30 9.47
C ALA A 75 15.99 -2.60 10.10
N THR A 76 15.19 -3.67 10.09
CA THR A 76 15.58 -4.98 10.61
C THR A 76 16.74 -5.58 9.81
N TYR A 77 16.65 -5.57 8.48
CA TYR A 77 17.72 -6.04 7.59
C TYR A 77 19.04 -5.29 7.83
N ALA A 78 18.98 -3.96 7.96
CA ALA A 78 20.17 -3.15 8.18
C ALA A 78 20.81 -3.36 9.56
N MET A 79 20.02 -3.62 10.60
CA MET A 79 20.55 -3.99 11.92
C MET A 79 21.24 -5.35 11.87
N GLU A 80 20.66 -6.33 11.19
CA GLU A 80 21.24 -7.67 11.12
C GLU A 80 22.54 -7.67 10.28
N LEU A 81 22.57 -6.87 9.21
CA LEU A 81 23.80 -6.64 8.44
C LEU A 81 24.92 -6.03 9.31
N TYR A 82 24.58 -5.07 10.19
CA TYR A 82 25.53 -4.49 11.13
C TYR A 82 26.03 -5.53 12.15
N ARG A 83 25.16 -6.40 12.67
CA ARG A 83 25.56 -7.46 13.60
C ARG A 83 26.49 -8.49 12.96
N ARG A 84 26.33 -8.77 11.66
CA ARG A 84 27.16 -9.73 10.92
C ARG A 84 28.50 -9.15 10.48
N ASP A 85 28.46 -8.00 9.82
CA ASP A 85 29.61 -7.47 9.08
C ASP A 85 30.26 -6.27 9.76
N GLY A 86 29.69 -5.76 10.86
CA GLY A 86 30.18 -4.59 11.60
C GLY A 86 30.03 -3.26 10.86
N ASN A 87 29.44 -3.27 9.66
CA ASN A 87 29.24 -2.08 8.84
C ASN A 87 27.90 -1.40 9.15
N GLU A 88 27.95 -0.18 9.68
CA GLU A 88 26.75 0.59 10.00
C GLU A 88 26.07 1.12 8.72
N SER A 89 24.82 0.75 8.52
CA SER A 89 23.97 1.37 7.50
C SER A 89 23.25 2.57 8.09
N VAL A 90 23.66 3.78 7.67
CA VAL A 90 23.06 5.06 8.09
C VAL A 90 21.54 5.06 7.88
N LYS A 91 21.08 4.59 6.71
CA LYS A 91 19.64 4.53 6.38
C LYS A 91 18.88 3.60 7.32
N GLY A 92 19.47 2.46 7.71
CA GLY A 92 18.85 1.51 8.62
C GLY A 92 18.65 2.06 10.03
N GLN A 93 19.67 2.75 10.55
CA GLN A 93 19.58 3.41 11.85
C GLN A 93 18.59 4.56 11.85
N ASP A 94 18.49 5.34 10.77
CA ASP A 94 17.52 6.42 10.64
C ASP A 94 16.08 5.88 10.65
N PHE A 95 15.82 4.76 9.95
CA PHE A 95 14.52 4.10 10.02
C PHE A 95 14.22 3.55 11.41
N ALA A 96 15.18 2.90 12.07
CA ALA A 96 15.00 2.40 13.43
C ALA A 96 14.68 3.54 14.42
N LYS A 97 15.39 4.68 14.33
CA LYS A 97 15.12 5.89 15.14
C LYS A 97 13.74 6.47 14.86
N TRP A 98 13.35 6.56 13.59
CA TRP A 98 12.02 7.04 13.22
C TRP A 98 10.92 6.13 13.77
N ILE A 99 11.07 4.80 13.64
CA ILE A 99 10.11 3.83 14.19
C ILE A 99 10.02 3.95 15.72
N LEU A 100 11.17 4.08 16.40
CA LEU A 100 11.19 4.29 17.86
C LEU A 100 10.55 5.62 18.26
N SER A 101 10.67 6.68 17.45
CA SER A 101 10.01 7.97 17.73
C SER A 101 8.48 7.88 17.71
N LEU A 102 7.93 6.89 16.99
CA LEU A 102 6.49 6.60 17.00
C LEU A 102 6.07 5.72 18.20
N ALA A 103 7.03 5.02 18.80
CA ALA A 103 6.81 4.15 19.96
C ALA A 103 6.98 4.96 21.26
N LYS A 104 5.87 5.29 21.93
CA LYS A 104 5.88 6.16 23.13
C LYS A 104 6.79 5.70 24.28
N ASP A 105 7.17 4.42 24.35
CA ASP A 105 7.84 3.83 25.52
C ASP A 105 9.00 2.87 25.21
N SER A 106 9.55 2.86 23.98
CA SER A 106 10.61 1.89 23.62
C SER A 106 11.99 2.54 23.51
N THR A 107 12.97 1.96 24.19
CA THR A 107 14.36 2.44 24.24
C THR A 107 15.27 1.74 23.22
N ALA A 108 14.84 0.63 22.60
CA ALA A 108 15.63 -0.11 21.61
C ALA A 108 14.75 -0.83 20.59
N TYR A 109 15.10 -0.71 19.31
CA TYR A 109 14.43 -1.40 18.22
C TYR A 109 14.94 -2.84 18.15
N THR A 110 14.03 -3.82 18.17
CA THR A 110 14.34 -5.26 18.17
C THR A 110 13.58 -5.98 17.06
N GLU A 111 14.05 -7.17 16.68
CA GLU A 111 13.35 -8.02 15.70
C GLU A 111 11.93 -8.36 16.14
N GLN A 112 11.72 -8.63 17.43
CA GLN A 112 10.39 -8.89 17.98
C GLN A 112 9.44 -7.69 17.78
N TYR A 113 9.97 -6.47 17.87
CA TYR A 113 9.22 -5.25 17.61
C TYR A 113 8.82 -5.14 16.14
N ALA A 114 9.73 -5.50 15.22
CA ALA A 114 9.45 -5.56 13.80
C ALA A 114 8.36 -6.57 13.44
N LEU A 115 8.40 -7.76 14.05
CA LEU A 115 7.38 -8.80 13.87
C LEU A 115 6.01 -8.35 14.39
N ASN A 116 5.96 -7.74 15.58
CA ASN A 116 4.71 -7.27 16.17
C ASN A 116 4.06 -6.17 15.32
N ILE A 117 4.84 -5.21 14.81
CA ILE A 117 4.34 -4.18 13.88
C ILE A 117 3.83 -4.84 12.60
N SER A 118 4.64 -5.72 12.00
CA SER A 118 4.27 -6.34 10.73
C SER A 118 2.98 -7.15 10.86
N GLN A 119 2.84 -7.99 11.89
CA GLN A 119 1.63 -8.75 12.15
C GLN A 119 0.42 -7.87 12.43
N GLY A 120 0.59 -6.75 13.16
CA GLY A 120 -0.47 -5.80 13.44
C GLY A 120 -0.95 -5.02 12.22
N LEU A 121 -0.07 -4.78 11.23
CA LEU A 121 -0.38 -3.97 10.05
C LEU A 121 -0.81 -4.80 8.83
N VAL A 122 -0.40 -6.07 8.74
CA VAL A 122 -0.73 -6.96 7.61
C VAL A 122 -2.24 -7.10 7.45
N TRP A 123 -2.98 -7.30 8.54
CA TRP A 123 -4.42 -7.55 8.43
C TRP A 123 -5.23 -6.31 8.02
N PRO A 124 -5.04 -5.15 8.65
CA PRO A 124 -5.61 -3.89 8.16
C PRO A 124 -5.24 -3.57 6.71
N PHE A 125 -3.99 -3.84 6.30
CA PHE A 125 -3.55 -3.65 4.92
C PHE A 125 -4.37 -4.48 3.93
N TRP A 126 -4.52 -5.78 4.16
CA TRP A 126 -5.28 -6.66 3.27
C TRP A 126 -6.76 -6.28 3.17
N VAL A 127 -7.38 -5.90 4.30
CA VAL A 127 -8.76 -5.44 4.33
C VAL A 127 -8.92 -4.16 3.49
N LEU A 128 -8.05 -3.18 3.68
CA LEU A 128 -8.10 -1.91 2.93
C LEU A 128 -7.85 -2.12 1.43
N CYS A 129 -6.87 -2.94 1.06
CA CYS A 129 -6.64 -3.32 -0.33
C CYS A 129 -7.88 -3.96 -0.95
N SER A 130 -8.49 -4.92 -0.26
CA SER A 130 -9.68 -5.63 -0.74
C SER A 130 -10.86 -4.67 -0.97
N PHE A 131 -11.12 -3.77 -0.02
CA PHE A 131 -12.16 -2.73 -0.17
C PHE A 131 -11.85 -1.75 -1.31
N GLY A 132 -10.59 -1.35 -1.46
CA GLY A 132 -10.14 -0.45 -2.52
C GLY A 132 -10.31 -1.05 -3.91
N TYR A 133 -9.85 -2.29 -4.10
CA TYR A 133 -10.02 -3.01 -5.35
C TYR A 133 -11.48 -3.33 -5.65
N LEU A 134 -12.28 -3.71 -4.65
CA LEU A 134 -13.71 -3.95 -4.85
C LEU A 134 -14.44 -2.67 -5.27
N SER A 135 -14.10 -1.54 -4.67
CA SER A 135 -14.67 -0.23 -5.04
C SER A 135 -14.31 0.15 -6.47
N LEU A 136 -13.05 -0.09 -6.88
CA LEU A 136 -12.62 0.13 -8.27
C LEU A 136 -13.32 -0.80 -9.25
N PHE A 137 -13.46 -2.08 -8.90
CA PHE A 137 -14.15 -3.05 -9.74
C PHE A 137 -15.61 -2.66 -9.98
N ILE A 138 -16.32 -2.26 -8.92
CA ILE A 138 -17.71 -1.75 -9.02
C ILE A 138 -17.76 -0.49 -9.87
N LEU A 139 -16.80 0.42 -9.73
CA LEU A 139 -16.72 1.64 -10.53
C LEU A 139 -16.52 1.33 -12.02
N VAL A 140 -15.60 0.44 -12.36
CA VAL A 140 -15.36 0.00 -13.74
C VAL A 140 -16.61 -0.68 -14.32
N LEU A 141 -17.25 -1.58 -13.57
CA LEU A 141 -18.51 -2.20 -14.00
C LEU A 141 -19.60 -1.17 -14.23
N SER A 142 -19.72 -0.18 -13.36
CA SER A 142 -20.73 0.87 -13.48
C SER A 142 -20.51 1.74 -14.73
N ILE A 143 -19.24 2.03 -15.06
CA ILE A 143 -18.90 2.74 -16.30
C ILE A 143 -19.23 1.90 -17.54
N ILE A 144 -18.92 0.59 -17.53
CA ILE A 144 -19.24 -0.31 -18.64
C ILE A 144 -20.75 -0.47 -18.81
N TRP A 145 -21.50 -0.56 -17.71
CA TRP A 145 -22.95 -0.78 -17.74
C TRP A 145 -23.74 0.48 -18.12
N GLN A 146 -23.20 1.67 -17.86
CA GLN A 146 -23.72 2.94 -18.40
C GLN A 146 -23.37 3.16 -19.89
N SER A 147 -23.00 2.11 -20.62
CA SER A 147 -22.72 2.18 -22.05
C SER A 147 -23.94 2.61 -22.89
N PRO A 148 -23.73 3.21 -24.08
CA PRO A 148 -24.61 4.23 -24.68
C PRO A 148 -25.97 3.78 -25.24
N SER A 149 -26.51 2.60 -24.89
CA SER A 149 -27.83 2.18 -25.38
C SER A 149 -28.96 3.07 -24.86
N GLU A 150 -28.77 3.83 -23.78
CA GLU A 150 -29.79 4.73 -23.23
C GLU A 150 -29.75 6.16 -23.78
N VAL A 151 -28.70 6.56 -24.50
CA VAL A 151 -28.59 7.93 -25.07
C VAL A 151 -29.32 8.04 -26.42
N THR A 152 -29.60 6.92 -27.09
CA THR A 152 -30.22 6.92 -28.43
C THR A 152 -31.76 7.02 -28.39
N SER A 153 -32.40 6.82 -27.23
CA SER A 153 -33.88 6.86 -27.11
C SER A 153 -34.45 8.26 -26.87
N LEU A 154 -33.61 9.29 -26.70
CA LEU A 154 -34.04 10.67 -26.44
C LEU A 154 -33.85 11.62 -27.62
N THR A 155 -33.62 11.12 -28.84
CA THR A 155 -33.74 11.98 -30.03
C THR A 155 -35.23 12.04 -30.43
N PRO A 156 -35.98 13.14 -30.16
CA PRO A 156 -37.29 13.28 -30.75
C PRO A 156 -37.10 13.33 -32.27
N ALA A 157 -37.93 12.58 -33.00
CA ALA A 157 -38.01 12.67 -34.45
C ALA A 157 -38.14 14.15 -34.86
N ALA A 158 -37.10 14.67 -35.49
CA ALA A 158 -37.16 15.97 -36.14
C ALA A 158 -38.22 15.87 -37.25
N LYS A 159 -39.21 16.77 -37.17
CA LYS A 159 -40.23 16.99 -38.20
C LYS A 159 -39.62 17.52 -39.49
#